data_AF-A0A0D2F9V1-F1
#
_entry.id   AF-A0A0D2F9V1-F1
#
_cell.length_a   1.000
_cell.length_b   1.000
_cell.length_c   1.000
_cell.angle_alpha   90.00
_cell.angle_beta   90.00
_cell.angle_gamma   90.00
#
_symmetry.space_group_name_H-M   'P 1'
#
loop_
_entity.id
_entity.type
_entity.pdbx_description
1 polymer ?
#
loop_
_entity_poly.entity_id
_entity_poly.type
_entity_poly.pdbx_seq_one_letter_code
_entity_poly.pdbx_strand_id
1 'polypeptide(L)'
;MLYELIAVVRPGNLNNVKEIARVAGQQILASNGVIRGMKNWGQFDLPRPTTKHQTQHRQGHYFVMQFDASVKAQQDVRRFLSLDPRMIRFSMVKIGDKLGVVNGAIEEVDGNMPWNEVKNESVFANPKVGGLHAFR
;
A
#
# COMPACT_ATOMS: atom_id res chain seq x y z
N MET A 1 -8.51 8.89 -13.28
CA MET A 1 -7.17 9.37 -12.89
C MET A 1 -6.57 8.31 -11.98
N LEU A 2 -5.25 8.15 -11.98
CA LEU A 2 -4.58 7.18 -11.12
C LEU A 2 -4.31 7.81 -9.75
N TYR A 3 -4.78 7.15 -8.70
CA TYR A 3 -4.59 7.56 -7.32
C TYR A 3 -3.88 6.48 -6.52
N GLU A 4 -3.14 6.94 -5.52
CA GLU A 4 -2.53 6.10 -4.49
C GLU A 4 -3.01 6.57 -3.12
N LEU A 5 -3.57 5.62 -2.35
CA LEU A 5 -3.99 5.80 -0.98
C LEU A 5 -2.94 5.17 -0.07
N ILE A 6 -2.36 5.97 0.83
CA ILE A 6 -1.53 5.50 1.93
C ILE A 6 -2.35 5.67 3.21
N ALA A 7 -2.75 4.56 3.82
CA ALA A 7 -3.58 4.55 5.01
C ALA A 7 -2.78 4.12 6.24
N VAL A 8 -3.05 4.76 7.37
CA VAL A 8 -2.44 4.46 8.67
C VAL A 8 -3.54 4.21 9.68
N VAL A 9 -3.77 2.93 9.96
CA VAL A 9 -4.85 2.45 10.83
C VAL A 9 -4.30 2.21 12.24
N ARG A 10 -5.17 2.27 13.25
CA ARG A 10 -4.83 1.87 14.62
C ARG A 10 -4.24 0.45 14.63
N PRO A 11 -3.08 0.24 15.28
CA PRO A 11 -2.45 -1.07 15.37
C PRO A 11 -3.19 -2.00 16.33
N GLY A 12 -2.81 -3.29 16.34
CA GLY A 12 -3.27 -4.27 17.33
C GLY A 12 -4.46 -5.14 16.91
N ASN A 13 -5.18 -4.79 15.83
CA ASN A 13 -6.25 -5.65 15.30
C ASN A 13 -6.27 -5.63 13.77
N LEU A 14 -5.77 -6.71 13.16
CA LEU A 14 -5.72 -6.88 11.71
C LEU A 14 -7.10 -6.94 11.05
N ASN A 15 -8.15 -7.34 11.77
CA ASN A 15 -9.51 -7.36 11.22
C ASN A 15 -10.00 -5.93 10.91
N ASN A 16 -9.64 -4.94 11.75
CA ASN A 16 -9.94 -3.54 11.47
C ASN A 16 -9.26 -3.07 10.17
N VAL A 17 -8.01 -3.46 9.96
CA VAL A 17 -7.25 -3.11 8.74
C VAL A 17 -7.92 -3.73 7.50
N LYS A 18 -8.24 -5.03 7.58
CA LYS A 18 -8.93 -5.75 6.49
C LYS A 18 -10.29 -5.15 6.17
N GLU A 19 -11.07 -4.80 7.19
CA GLU A 19 -12.40 -4.21 7.02
C GLU A 19 -12.31 -2.83 6.37
N ILE A 20 -11.44 -1.95 6.85
CA ILE A 20 -11.24 -0.62 6.26
C ILE A 20 -10.80 -0.73 4.80
N ALA A 21 -9.83 -1.60 4.50
CA ALA A 21 -9.38 -1.84 3.15
C ALA A 21 -10.51 -2.38 2.26
N ARG A 22 -11.31 -3.33 2.78
CA ARG A 22 -12.46 -3.90 2.08
C ARG A 22 -13.50 -2.84 1.75
N VAL A 23 -13.91 -2.02 2.72
CA VAL A 23 -14.96 -1.01 2.52
C VAL A 23 -14.46 0.10 1.59
N ALA A 24 -13.21 0.55 1.72
CA ALA A 24 -12.62 1.50 0.78
C ALA A 24 -12.60 0.94 -0.66
N GLY A 25 -12.19 -0.32 -0.81
CA GLY A 25 -12.20 -1.00 -2.11
C GLY A 25 -13.62 -1.15 -2.68
N GLN A 26 -14.60 -1.53 -1.86
CA GLN A 26 -16.00 -1.60 -2.26
C GLN A 26 -16.52 -0.24 -2.74
N GLN A 27 -16.18 0.85 -2.05
CA GLN A 27 -16.58 2.20 -2.46
C GLN A 27 -15.99 2.61 -3.82
N ILE A 28 -14.73 2.24 -4.07
CA ILE A 28 -14.07 2.47 -5.37
C ILE A 28 -14.80 1.69 -6.47
N LEU A 29 -15.02 0.39 -6.27
CA LEU A 29 -15.68 -0.49 -7.24
C LEU A 29 -17.13 -0.05 -7.52
N ALA A 30 -17.88 0.32 -6.47
CA ALA A 30 -19.26 0.81 -6.60
C ALA A 30 -19.35 2.12 -7.40
N SER A 31 -18.26 2.89 -7.46
CA SER A 31 -18.16 4.14 -8.22
C SER A 31 -17.57 3.93 -9.63
N ASN A 32 -17.57 2.69 -10.14
CA ASN A 32 -16.95 2.28 -11.41
C ASN A 32 -15.43 2.56 -11.48
N GLY A 33 -14.76 2.57 -10.33
CA GLY A 33 -13.29 2.59 -10.25
C GLY A 33 -12.68 1.21 -10.42
N VAL A 34 -11.39 1.17 -10.71
CA VAL A 34 -10.60 -0.07 -10.86
C VAL A 34 -9.48 -0.07 -9.84
N ILE A 35 -9.35 -1.12 -9.05
CA ILE A 35 -8.24 -1.30 -8.12
C ILE A 35 -7.09 -1.97 -8.88
N ARG A 36 -5.92 -1.34 -8.90
CA ARG A 36 -4.72 -1.88 -9.57
C ARG A 36 -3.94 -2.81 -8.65
N GLY A 37 -3.79 -2.43 -7.40
CA GLY A 37 -3.04 -3.21 -6.43
C GLY A 37 -3.24 -2.72 -5.02
N MET A 38 -2.94 -3.59 -4.06
CA MET A 38 -2.93 -3.26 -2.64
C MET A 38 -1.78 -4.01 -1.98
N LYS A 39 -1.00 -3.32 -1.14
CA LYS A 39 0.04 -3.95 -0.33
C LYS A 39 -0.13 -3.63 1.15
N ASN A 40 0.04 -4.65 1.96
CA ASN A 40 0.15 -4.52 3.40
C ASN A 40 1.61 -4.22 3.76
N TRP A 41 1.89 -3.01 4.25
CA TRP A 41 3.24 -2.66 4.69
C TRP A 41 3.51 -3.12 6.13
N GLY A 42 2.47 -3.22 6.97
CA GLY A 42 2.60 -3.69 8.35
C GLY A 42 2.68 -2.55 9.37
N GLN A 43 3.09 -2.88 10.59
CA GLN A 43 3.08 -1.93 11.72
C GLN A 43 4.44 -1.25 11.88
N PHE A 44 4.44 0.09 11.85
CA PHE A 44 5.63 0.92 12.07
C PHE A 44 5.34 2.06 13.05
N ASP A 45 6.41 2.66 13.56
CA ASP A 45 6.32 3.91 14.30
C ASP A 45 5.79 5.04 13.41
N LEU A 46 5.01 5.92 14.02
CA LEU A 46 4.60 7.16 13.39
C LEU A 46 5.77 8.15 13.44
N PRO A 47 5.92 9.05 12.44
CA PRO A 47 6.96 10.08 12.47
C PRO A 47 6.92 10.97 13.72
N ARG A 48 5.74 11.10 14.32
CA ARG A 48 5.50 11.76 15.61
C ARG A 48 4.29 11.15 16.31
N PRO A 49 4.25 11.16 17.66
CA PRO A 49 3.04 10.81 18.40
C PRO A 49 1.84 11.63 17.90
N THR A 50 0.73 10.95 17.63
CA THR A 50 -0.47 11.57 17.06
C THR A 50 -1.67 11.23 17.94
N THR A 51 -2.33 12.27 18.47
CA THR A 51 -3.57 12.10 19.22
C THR A 51 -4.76 12.18 18.28
N LYS A 52 -5.60 11.15 18.28
CA LYS A 52 -6.80 11.07 17.44
C LYS A 52 -7.90 10.35 18.22
N HIS A 53 -9.12 10.88 18.19
CA HIS A 53 -10.27 10.33 18.94
C HIS A 53 -9.91 10.00 20.41
N GLN A 54 -9.32 10.96 21.12
CA GLN A 54 -8.91 10.86 22.53
C GLN A 54 -7.87 9.78 22.86
N THR A 55 -7.24 9.16 21.86
CA THR A 55 -6.15 8.19 22.06
C THR A 55 -4.86 8.71 21.44
N GLN A 56 -3.75 8.58 22.16
CA GLN A 56 -2.42 8.87 21.61
C GLN A 56 -1.86 7.61 20.93
N HIS A 57 -1.43 7.76 19.68
CA HIS A 57 -0.82 6.70 18.90
C HIS A 57 0.67 7.01 18.67
N ARG A 58 1.53 6.01 18.90
CA ARG A 58 2.96 6.04 18.56
C ARG A 58 3.29 5.16 17.36
N GLN A 59 2.42 4.19 17.08
CA GLN A 59 2.53 3.24 15.98
C GLN A 59 1.25 3.24 15.16
N GLY A 60 1.37 2.81 13.90
CA GLY A 60 0.26 2.64 12.99
C GLY A 60 0.47 1.43 12.09
N HIS A 61 -0.61 0.83 11.65
CA HIS A 61 -0.61 -0.23 10.63
C HIS A 61 -0.80 0.41 9.26
N TYR A 62 0.22 0.28 8.41
CA TYR A 62 0.29 0.88 7.09
C TYR A 62 -0.20 -0.11 6.03
N PHE A 63 -1.05 0.37 5.14
CA PHE A 63 -1.34 -0.30 3.88
C PHE A 63 -1.47 0.74 2.78
N VAL A 64 -1.17 0.30 1.56
CA VAL A 64 -1.27 1.14 0.37
C VAL A 64 -2.20 0.49 -0.63
N MET A 65 -3.03 1.30 -1.27
CA MET A 65 -3.96 0.88 -2.31
C MET A 65 -3.84 1.83 -3.50
N GLN A 66 -3.62 1.27 -4.68
CA GLN A 66 -3.55 2.01 -5.93
C GLN A 66 -4.79 1.71 -6.77
N PHE A 67 -5.42 2.75 -7.31
CA PHE A 67 -6.67 2.61 -8.05
C PHE A 67 -6.90 3.74 -9.07
N ASP A 68 -7.59 3.41 -10.14
CA ASP A 68 -8.17 4.38 -11.05
C ASP A 68 -9.59 4.73 -10.64
N ALA A 69 -9.89 6.01 -10.51
CA ALA A 69 -11.26 6.46 -10.28
C ALA A 69 -11.52 7.87 -10.86
N SER A 70 -12.77 8.28 -10.82
CA SER A 70 -13.16 9.68 -11.03
C SER A 70 -12.78 10.53 -9.81
N VAL A 71 -12.66 11.86 -10.00
CA VAL A 71 -12.40 12.80 -8.90
C VAL A 71 -13.46 12.68 -7.81
N LYS A 72 -14.73 12.55 -8.22
CA LYS A 72 -15.85 12.38 -7.28
C LYS A 72 -15.71 11.11 -6.44
N ALA A 73 -15.43 9.97 -7.08
CA ALA A 73 -15.25 8.71 -6.38
C ALA A 73 -14.08 8.78 -5.38
N GLN A 74 -12.97 9.40 -5.76
CA GLN A 74 -11.84 9.63 -4.86
C GLN A 74 -12.23 10.50 -3.66
N GLN A 75 -13.01 11.57 -3.86
CA GLN A 75 -13.50 12.42 -2.78
C GLN A 75 -14.44 11.66 -1.82
N ASP A 76 -15.30 10.79 -2.35
CA ASP A 76 -16.20 9.97 -1.56
C ASP A 76 -15.41 8.97 -0.68
N VAL A 77 -14.38 8.32 -1.24
CA VAL A 77 -13.45 7.46 -0.48
C VAL A 77 -12.72 8.26 0.60
N ARG A 78 -12.22 9.46 0.26
CA ARG A 78 -11.57 10.36 1.22
C ARG A 78 -12.51 10.69 2.39
N ARG A 79 -13.76 11.02 2.09
CA ARG A 79 -14.77 11.33 3.11
C ARG A 79 -15.04 10.12 3.98
N PHE A 80 -15.23 8.95 3.38
CA PHE A 80 -15.44 7.70 4.12
C PHE A 80 -14.30 7.42 5.10
N LEU A 81 -13.05 7.44 4.64
CA LEU A 81 -11.87 7.19 5.49
C LEU A 81 -11.68 8.22 6.59
N SER A 82 -12.11 9.48 6.36
CA SER A 82 -12.03 10.53 7.38
C SER A 82 -13.00 10.36 8.54
N LEU A 83 -14.07 9.57 8.34
CA LEU A 83 -15.10 9.30 9.33
C LEU A 83 -14.81 8.04 10.15
N ASP A 84 -13.93 7.14 9.69
CA ASP A 84 -13.61 5.93 10.43
C ASP A 84 -12.74 6.27 11.67
N PRO A 85 -13.22 6.03 12.90
CA PRO A 85 -12.49 6.40 14.10
C PRO A 85 -11.19 5.59 14.28
N ARG A 86 -11.10 4.42 13.64
CA ARG A 86 -9.93 3.54 13.67
C ARG A 86 -8.84 4.00 12.71
N MET A 87 -9.11 5.00 11.87
CA MET A 87 -8.11 5.66 11.04
C MET A 87 -7.32 6.68 11.86
N ILE A 88 -5.99 6.55 11.91
CA ILE A 88 -5.11 7.56 12.53
C ILE A 88 -4.90 8.71 11.56
N ARG A 89 -4.47 8.39 10.34
CA ARG A 89 -4.24 9.32 9.24
C ARG A 89 -4.25 8.58 7.91
N PHE A 90 -4.49 9.31 6.83
CA PHE A 90 -4.29 8.79 5.49
C PHE A 90 -3.85 9.92 4.57
N SER A 91 -3.20 9.56 3.48
CA SER A 91 -2.87 10.46 2.39
C SER A 91 -3.40 9.86 1.10
N MET A 92 -3.94 10.71 0.23
CA MET A 92 -4.38 10.29 -1.10
C MET A 92 -3.72 11.18 -2.13
N VAL A 93 -2.89 10.58 -2.97
CA VAL A 93 -2.03 11.26 -3.93
C VAL A 93 -2.48 10.91 -5.33
N LYS A 94 -2.56 11.91 -6.20
CA LYS A 94 -2.75 11.69 -7.64
C LYS A 94 -1.39 11.35 -8.24
N ILE A 95 -1.25 10.14 -8.76
CA ILE A 95 -0.01 9.66 -9.40
C ILE A 95 0.06 10.17 -10.85
N GLY A 96 -1.06 10.23 -11.55
CA GLY A 96 -1.07 10.72 -12.93
C GLY A 96 -2.45 10.86 -13.56
N ASP A 97 -2.50 11.62 -14.65
CA ASP A 97 -3.63 11.69 -15.57
C ASP A 97 -3.44 10.71 -16.72
N LYS A 98 -4.51 10.03 -17.16
CA LYS A 98 -4.45 9.08 -18.29
C LYS A 98 -3.99 9.71 -19.62
N LEU A 99 -3.77 11.03 -19.65
CA LEU A 99 -3.25 11.80 -20.78
C LEU A 99 -1.91 12.42 -20.38
N GLY A 100 -0.78 11.76 -20.65
CA GLY A 100 0.51 12.30 -20.25
C GLY A 100 1.72 11.51 -20.71
N VAL A 101 2.15 11.80 -21.94
CA VAL A 101 3.33 11.32 -22.69
C VAL A 101 4.69 11.65 -22.01
N VAL A 102 4.71 12.18 -20.78
CA VAL A 102 5.89 12.93 -20.28
C VAL A 102 6.70 12.23 -19.18
N ASN A 103 6.23 11.17 -18.51
CA ASN A 103 7.04 10.46 -17.50
C ASN A 103 6.63 8.99 -17.35
N GLY A 104 7.04 8.13 -18.30
CA GLY A 104 6.64 6.71 -18.32
C GLY A 104 5.14 6.55 -18.60
N ALA A 105 4.76 5.58 -19.42
CA ALA A 105 3.34 5.37 -19.65
C ALA A 105 2.69 4.96 -18.32
N ILE A 106 1.72 5.73 -17.82
CA ILE A 106 0.94 5.39 -16.61
C ILE A 106 0.23 4.03 -16.77
N GLU A 107 0.10 3.54 -18.00
CA GLU A 107 -0.32 2.19 -18.35
C GLU A 107 0.62 1.10 -17.80
N GLU A 108 1.90 1.41 -17.60
CA GLU A 108 2.92 0.50 -17.04
C GLU A 108 2.85 0.39 -15.51
N VAL A 109 2.07 1.26 -14.84
CA VAL A 109 1.89 1.18 -13.39
C VAL A 109 0.87 0.07 -13.08
N ASP A 110 1.37 -1.14 -12.93
CA ASP A 110 0.64 -2.40 -12.74
C ASP A 110 0.15 -2.65 -11.29
N GLY A 111 0.17 -1.62 -10.43
CA GLY A 111 -0.15 -1.79 -9.02
C GLY A 111 0.96 -2.48 -8.21
N ASN A 112 2.12 -2.77 -8.81
CA ASN A 112 3.28 -3.21 -8.05
C ASN A 112 3.87 -2.03 -7.27
N MET A 113 3.70 -2.06 -5.96
CA MET A 113 4.28 -1.10 -5.02
C MET A 113 5.45 -1.78 -4.27
N PRO A 114 6.65 -1.89 -4.85
CA PRO A 114 7.76 -2.61 -4.22
C PRO A 114 8.09 -1.98 -2.86
N TRP A 115 8.10 -2.78 -1.80
CA TRP A 115 8.39 -2.35 -0.44
C TRP A 115 9.11 -3.48 0.29
N ASN A 116 10.38 -3.24 0.69
CA ASN A 116 11.25 -4.22 1.36
C ASN A 116 11.15 -5.64 0.81
N GLU A 117 11.18 -5.79 -0.51
CA GLU A 117 11.30 -7.11 -1.12
C GLU A 117 12.72 -7.61 -0.84
N VAL A 118 12.88 -8.43 0.19
CA VAL A 118 14.08 -9.25 0.34
C VAL A 118 14.08 -10.17 -0.86
N LYS A 119 14.95 -9.89 -1.84
CA LYS A 119 15.27 -10.87 -2.88
C LYS A 119 15.86 -12.07 -2.15
N ASN A 120 15.05 -13.11 -1.97
CA ASN A 120 15.56 -14.41 -1.57
C ASN A 120 16.30 -15.01 -2.79
N GLU A 121 17.45 -14.41 -3.15
CA GLU A 121 18.44 -15.08 -3.96
C GLU A 121 18.95 -16.22 -3.10
N SER A 122 18.54 -17.45 -3.43
CA SER A 122 19.04 -18.65 -2.79
C SER A 122 20.54 -18.77 -3.07
N VAL A 123 21.35 -18.26 -2.13
CA VAL A 123 22.82 -18.32 -2.13
C VAL A 123 23.35 -19.77 -2.24
N PHE A 124 22.49 -20.78 -2.12
CA PHE A 124 22.85 -22.20 -2.08
C PHE A 124 22.69 -22.97 -3.40
N ALA A 125 22.40 -22.32 -4.53
CA ALA A 125 22.23 -23.01 -5.81
C ALA A 125 23.51 -23.00 -6.69
N ASN A 126 24.67 -23.44 -6.19
CA ASN A 126 25.70 -23.98 -7.10
C ASN A 126 26.69 -24.95 -6.41
N PRO A 127 26.44 -26.28 -6.41
CA PRO A 127 27.41 -27.27 -5.96
C PRO A 127 28.36 -27.75 -7.08
N LYS A 128 28.59 -26.99 -8.14
CA LYS A 128 29.40 -27.44 -9.28
C LYS A 128 30.69 -26.64 -9.51
N VAL A 129 31.58 -26.58 -8.51
CA VAL A 129 33.04 -26.47 -8.77
C VAL A 129 33.79 -27.09 -7.59
N GLY A 130 34.54 -28.17 -7.85
CA GLY A 130 35.44 -28.75 -6.82
C GLY A 130 35.76 -30.24 -7.01
N GLY A 131 35.94 -30.69 -8.25
CA GLY A 131 36.56 -32.00 -8.50
C GLY A 131 38.08 -31.90 -8.34
N LEU A 132 38.63 -32.87 -7.59
CA LEU A 132 40.02 -33.34 -7.55
C LEU A 132 41.13 -32.31 -7.23
N HIS A 133 41.79 -32.50 -6.09
CA HIS A 133 43.22 -32.83 -6.10
C HIS A 133 43.59 -33.68 -4.88
N ALA A 134 44.07 -34.87 -5.17
CA ALA A 134 44.75 -35.76 -4.24
C ALA A 134 46.07 -35.14 -3.79
N PHE A 135 46.37 -35.21 -2.49
CA PHE A 135 47.75 -35.29 -2.01
C PHE A 135 47.82 -36.22 -0.79
N ARG A 136 48.67 -37.24 -0.98
CA ARG A 136 49.40 -38.10 -0.03
C ARG A 136 49.19 -37.89 1.46
#